data_AF-I3R788-F1
#
_entry.id   AF-I3R788-F1
#
_cell.length_a   1.000
_cell.length_b   1.000
_cell.length_c   1.000
_cell.angle_alpha   90.00
_cell.angle_beta   90.00
_cell.angle_gamma   90.00
#
_symmetry.space_group_name_H-M   'P 1'
#
loop_
_entity.id
_entity.type
_entity.pdbx_description
1 polymer ?
#
loop_
_entity_poly.entity_id
_entity_poly.type
_entity_poly.pdbx_seq_one_letter_code
_entity_poly.pdbx_strand_id
1 'polypeptide(L)' 'MACEETPLDDRERLVTSLYHVHLPKLADSGVVTFYPEQRLVEPEATADALLPYLALAANDDVQTDEFSPGCESGVG' A
#
# COMPACT_ATOMS: atom_id res chain seq x y z
N MET A 1 24.15 -7.19 -2.11
CA MET A 1 22.90 -6.53 -2.53
C MET A 1 21.78 -7.53 -2.31
N ALA A 2 21.20 -7.57 -1.11
CA ALA A 2 19.96 -8.28 -0.89
C ALA A 2 18.87 -7.23 -1.13
N CYS A 3 18.22 -7.31 -2.29
CA CYS A 3 16.95 -6.62 -2.48
C CYS A 3 16.04 -7.11 -1.36
N GLU A 4 15.43 -6.20 -0.62
CA GLU A 4 14.76 -6.46 0.65
C GLU A 4 13.78 -7.63 0.52
N GLU A 5 14.15 -8.77 1.10
CA GLU A 5 13.26 -9.90 1.27
C GLU A 5 12.32 -9.48 2.39
N THR A 6 11.14 -8.94 2.04
CA THR A 6 10.07 -8.78 3.01
C THR A 6 9.85 -10.18 3.60
N PRO A 7 10.02 -10.40 4.92
CA PRO A 7 9.80 -11.70 5.51
C PRO A 7 8.44 -12.20 5.04
N LEU A 8 8.34 -13.44 4.56
CA LEU A 8 7.11 -13.96 3.97
C LEU A 8 5.90 -13.77 4.90
N ASP A 9 6.13 -13.81 6.22
CA ASP A 9 5.16 -13.53 7.29
C ASP A 9 4.57 -12.11 7.20
N ASP A 10 5.37 -11.10 6.87
CA ASP A 10 4.91 -9.71 6.73
C ASP A 10 4.04 -9.55 5.49
N ARG A 11 4.40 -10.23 4.39
CA ARG A 11 3.60 -10.23 3.16
C ARG A 11 2.25 -10.89 3.39
N GLU A 12 2.21 -12.05 4.03
CA GLU A 12 0.95 -12.74 4.36
C GLU A 12 0.07 -11.89 5.25
N ARG A 13 0.64 -11.31 6.32
CA ARG A 13 -0.07 -10.41 7.22
C ARG A 13 -0.63 -9.19 6.50
N LEU A 14 0.16 -8.58 5.60
CA LEU A 14 -0.27 -7.42 4.82
C LEU A 14 -1.41 -7.77 3.87
N VAL A 15 -1.31 -8.90 3.15
CA VAL A 15 -2.36 -9.38 2.26
C VAL A 15 -3.65 -9.69 3.05
N THR A 16 -3.54 -10.35 4.21
CA THR A 16 -4.70 -10.61 5.08
C THR A 16 -5.36 -9.31 5.53
N SER A 17 -4.56 -8.32 5.98
CA SER A 17 -5.10 -7.02 6.38
C SER A 17 -5.78 -6.30 5.22
N LEU A 18 -5.12 -6.25 4.05
CA LEU A 18 -5.69 -5.62 2.86
C LEU A 18 -7.04 -6.25 2.49
N TYR A 19 -7.08 -7.58 2.42
CA TYR A 19 -8.21 -8.34 1.91
C TYR A 19 -9.41 -8.34 2.87
N HIS A 20 -9.16 -8.47 4.18
CA HIS A 20 -10.22 -8.63 5.18
C HIS A 20 -10.60 -7.33 5.90
N VAL A 21 -9.73 -6.32 5.89
CA VAL A 21 -9.98 -5.07 6.63
C VAL A 21 -10.17 -3.90 5.68
N HIS A 22 -9.26 -3.69 4.74
CA HIS A 22 -9.23 -2.44 3.97
C HIS A 22 -10.14 -2.48 2.75
N LEU A 23 -10.10 -3.53 1.93
CA LEU A 23 -10.95 -3.65 0.75
C LEU A 23 -12.45 -3.64 1.10
N PRO A 24 -12.93 -4.34 2.14
CA PRO A 24 -14.33 -4.25 2.54
C PRO A 24 -14.74 -2.83 2.95
N LYS A 25 -13.89 -2.11 3.70
CA LYS A 25 -14.19 -0.72 4.11
C LYS A 25 -14.27 0.23 2.91
N LEU A 26 -13.37 0.07 1.94
CA LEU A 26 -13.39 0.88 0.72
C LEU A 26 -14.64 0.57 -0.12
N ALA A 27 -15.05 -0.69 -0.18
CA ALA A 27 -16.29 -1.09 -0.85
C ALA A 27 -17.53 -0.55 -0.13
N ASP A 28 -17.58 -0.62 1.21
CA ASP A 28 -18.67 -0.05 2.02
C ASP A 28 -18.79 1.47 1.84
N SER A 29 -17.67 2.17 1.64
CA SER A 29 -17.65 3.59 1.32
C SER A 29 -18.02 3.90 -0.13
N GLY A 30 -18.19 2.88 -0.97
CA GLY A 30 -18.57 2.98 -2.37
C GLY A 30 -17.47 3.52 -3.27
N VAL A 31 -16.20 3.44 -2.86
CA VAL A 31 -15.02 3.94 -3.60
C VAL A 31 -14.49 2.91 -4.59
N VAL A 32 -14.63 1.62 -4.26
CA VAL A 32 -14.23 0.51 -5.13
C VAL A 32 -15.32 -0.55 -5.13
N THR A 33 -15.38 -1.32 -6.21
CA THR A 33 -16.01 -2.63 -6.18
C THR A 33 -14.95 -3.71 -6.03
N PHE A 34 -15.18 -4.64 -5.11
CA PHE A 34 -14.25 -5.73 -4.81
C PHE A 34 -14.89 -7.09 -5.10
N TYR A 35 -14.27 -7.85 -6.00
CA TYR A 35 -14.68 -9.20 -6.38
C TYR A 35 -13.72 -10.24 -5.75
N PRO A 36 -14.04 -10.80 -4.57
CA PRO A 36 -13.13 -11.68 -3.83
C PRO A 36 -12.75 -12.93 -4.62
N GLU A 37 -13.73 -13.56 -5.29
CA GLU A 37 -13.53 -14.78 -6.07
C GLU A 37 -12.55 -14.60 -7.24
N GLN A 38 -12.45 -13.39 -7.77
CA GLN A 38 -11.61 -13.05 -8.92
C GLN A 38 -10.32 -12.34 -8.51
N ARG A 39 -10.18 -11.99 -7.22
CA ARG A 39 -9.13 -11.11 -6.70
C ARG A 39 -9.00 -9.81 -7.52
N LEU A 40 -10.14 -9.27 -7.92
CA LEU A 40 -10.23 -8.08 -8.75
C LEU A 40 -10.80 -6.92 -7.94
N VAL A 41 -10.18 -5.74 -8.08
CA VAL A 41 -10.65 -4.48 -7.49
C VAL A 41 -10.82 -3.49 -8.63
N GLU A 42 -11.99 -2.88 -8.74
CA GLU A 42 -12.30 -1.87 -9.74
C GLU A 42 -12.66 -0.55 -9.04
N PRO A 43 -12.14 0.60 -9.50
CA PRO A 43 -12.54 1.89 -8.96
C PRO A 43 -13.99 2.20 -9.34
N GLU A 44 -14.73 2.79 -8.41
CA GLU A 44 -16.06 3.36 -8.69
C GLU A 44 -15.95 4.81 -9.14
N ALA A 45 -17.02 5.35 -9.75
CA ALA A 45 -17.05 6.75 -10.20
C ALA A 45 -16.81 7.78 -9.07
N THR A 46 -17.10 7.41 -7.82
CA THR A 46 -16.83 8.21 -6.63
C THR A 46 -15.34 8.30 -6.28
N ALA A 47 -14.51 7.38 -6.77
CA ALA A 47 -13.06 7.40 -6.56
C ALA A 47 -12.43 8.67 -7.15
N ASP A 48 -13.01 9.22 -8.22
CA ASP A 48 -12.54 10.47 -8.84
C ASP A 48 -12.60 11.66 -7.86
N ALA A 49 -13.53 11.63 -6.90
CA ALA A 49 -13.63 12.67 -5.87
C ALA A 49 -12.44 12.63 -4.88
N LEU A 50 -11.73 11.50 -4.80
CA LEU A 50 -10.55 11.34 -3.94
C LEU A 50 -9.26 11.82 -4.62
N LEU A 51 -9.25 12.00 -5.95
CA LEU A 51 -8.05 12.36 -6.72
C LEU A 51 -7.28 13.58 -6.15
N PRO A 52 -7.92 14.67 -5.67
CA PRO A 52 -7.18 15.78 -5.09
C PRO A 52 -6.38 15.38 -3.84
N TYR A 53 -6.95 14.51 -2.99
CA TYR A 53 -6.29 14.02 -1.79
C TYR A 53 -5.21 12.99 -2.11
N LEU A 54 -5.47 12.09 -3.07
CA LEU A 54 -4.48 11.13 -3.55
C LEU A 54 -3.28 11.84 -4.20
N ALA A 55 -3.52 12.94 -4.93
CA ALA A 55 -2.46 13.77 -5.46
C ALA A 55 -1.61 14.39 -4.34
N LEU A 56 -2.22 14.88 -3.26
CA LEU A 56 -1.45 15.38 -2.11
C LEU A 56 -0.61 14.28 -1.45
N ALA A 57 -1.17 13.10 -1.23
CA ALA A 57 -0.44 11.96 -0.66
C ALA A 57 0.76 11.55 -1.52
N ALA A 58 0.59 11.49 -2.84
CA ALA A 58 1.68 11.18 -3.77
C ALA A 58 2.81 12.22 -3.77
N ASN A 59 2.54 13.45 -3.35
CA ASN A 59 3.57 14.49 -3.18
C ASN A 59 4.25 14.41 -1.79
N ASP A 60 3.59 13.83 -0.80
CA ASP A 60 4.12 13.65 0.57
C ASP A 60 5.15 12.50 0.64
N ASP A 61 5.03 11.48 -0.23
CA ASP A 61 6.01 10.39 -0.38
C ASP A 61 7.41 10.85 -0.83
N VAL A 62 7.58 12.13 -1.22
CA VAL A 62 8.90 12.75 -1.45
C VAL A 62 9.59 13.14 -0.12
N GLN A 63 8.91 13.02 1.01
CA GLN A 63 9.42 13.37 2.34
C GLN A 63 9.34 12.24 3.37
N THR A 64 8.99 11.00 2.98
CA THR A 64 9.44 9.84 3.76
C THR A 64 10.95 9.73 3.63
N ASP A 65 11.64 10.31 4.60
CA ASP A 65 13.04 10.06 4.96
C ASP A 65 13.46 8.64 4.54
N GLU A 66 14.29 8.60 3.51
CA GLU A 66 15.55 7.88 3.58
C GLU A 66 15.49 6.50 4.26
N PHE A 67 15.02 5.47 3.55
CA PHE A 67 15.57 4.13 3.79
C PHE A 67 17.00 4.10 3.22
N SER A 68 17.91 4.82 3.87
CA SER A 68 19.35 4.57 3.73
C SER A 68 19.66 3.41 4.65
N PRO A 69 19.92 2.20 4.14
CA PRO A 69 20.85 1.34 4.82
C PRO A 69 22.22 2.03 4.70
N GLY A 70 22.53 2.91 5.65
CA GLY A 70 23.87 3.45 5.81
C GLY A 70 24.82 2.27 6.00
N CYS A 71 25.52 1.86 4.95
CA CYS A 71 26.64 0.92 5.04
C CYS A 71 27.81 1.66 5.71
N GLU A 72 27.72 1.92 7.02
CA GLU A 72 28.90 2.28 7.81
C GLU A 72 29.73 1.02 8.04
N SER A 73 30.59 0.70 7.08
CA SER A 73 31.63 -0.30 7.27
C SER A 73 32.76 0.32 8.09
N GLY A 74 32.53 0.47 9.40
CA GLY A 74 33.58 0.75 10.38
C GLY A 74 34.14 -0.56 10.93
N VAL A 75 35.33 -0.95 10.46
CA VAL A 75 36.33 -1.83 11.11
C VAL A 75 37.55 -1.73 10.19
N GLY A 76 38.71 -1.26 10.63
CA GLY A 76 39.41 -1.57 11.87
C GLY A 76 40.68 -2.31 11.48
#